data_AF-A0A7U6Y6A4-F1
#
_entry.id   AF-A0A7U6Y6A4-F1
#
_cell.length_a   1.000
_cell.length_b   1.000
_cell.length_c   1.000
_cell.angle_alpha   90.00
_cell.angle_beta   90.00
_cell.angle_gamma   90.00
#
_symmetry.space_group_name_H-M   'P 1'
#
loop_
_entity.id
_entity.type
_entity.pdbx_description
1 polymer ?
#
loop_
_entity_poly.entity_id
_entity_poly.type
_entity_poly.pdbx_seq_one_letter_code
_entity_poly.pdbx_strand_id
1 'polypeptide(L)'
;MSEALVPPQEGKTANLIYILYLASLLVGITGLVGLVMAYVNRAGAPEWVQTHYRFQIRTFWISVLMAVIGVMTMMIGVGFLILLFMMVWMVVRCVKGMKFVAQGQAHPNPAGWMFS
;
A
#
# COMPACT_ATOMS: atom_id res chain seq x y z
N MET A 1 -28.73 -14.80 1.85
CA MET A 1 -27.39 -14.58 2.43
C MET A 1 -27.23 -13.07 2.51
N SER A 2 -27.36 -12.50 3.71
CA SER A 2 -27.45 -11.05 3.88
C SER A 2 -26.20 -10.38 3.32
N GLU A 3 -26.42 -9.44 2.41
CA GLU A 3 -25.50 -8.38 2.03
C GLU A 3 -25.26 -7.54 3.29
N ALA A 4 -24.46 -8.07 4.22
CA ALA A 4 -24.07 -7.35 5.41
C ALA A 4 -23.26 -6.17 4.92
N LEU A 5 -23.88 -5.00 4.89
CA LEU A 5 -23.25 -3.72 4.68
C LEU A 5 -22.20 -3.57 5.77
N VAL A 6 -20.99 -4.06 5.49
CA VAL A 6 -19.83 -3.89 6.35
C VAL A 6 -19.67 -2.39 6.55
N PRO A 7 -19.75 -1.89 7.79
CA PRO A 7 -19.82 -0.45 8.01
C PRO A 7 -18.55 0.21 7.47
N PRO A 8 -18.66 1.30 6.68
CA PRO A 8 -17.50 2.01 6.09
C PRO A 8 -16.43 2.43 7.11
N GLN A 9 -16.79 2.44 8.39
CA GLN A 9 -15.91 2.74 9.52
C GLN A 9 -14.69 1.81 9.61
N GLU A 10 -14.85 0.52 9.32
CA GLU A 10 -13.80 -0.48 9.56
C GLU A 10 -12.59 -0.31 8.63
N GLY A 11 -12.81 0.22 7.42
CA GLY A 11 -11.75 0.45 6.43
C GLY A 11 -11.00 1.77 6.57
N LYS A 12 -11.40 2.67 7.49
CA LYS A 12 -10.85 4.03 7.58
C LYS A 12 -9.34 4.05 7.81
N THR A 13 -8.86 3.23 8.74
CA THR A 13 -7.43 3.12 9.06
C THR A 13 -6.64 2.57 7.88
N ALA A 14 -7.16 1.55 7.20
CA ALA A 14 -6.55 1.04 5.97
C ALA A 14 -6.50 2.13 4.89
N ASN A 15 -7.57 2.91 4.69
CA ASN A 15 -7.57 4.00 3.72
C ASN A 15 -6.54 5.09 4.05
N LEU A 16 -6.41 5.46 5.34
CA LEU A 16 -5.42 6.43 5.80
C LEU A 16 -3.99 5.97 5.50
N ILE A 17 -3.68 4.69 5.63
CA ILE A 17 -2.34 4.18 5.31
C ILE A 17 -2.03 4.34 3.81
N TYR A 18 -2.99 4.12 2.91
CA TYR A 18 -2.79 4.40 1.48
C TYR A 18 -2.50 5.88 1.23
N ILE A 19 -3.19 6.78 1.93
CA ILE A 19 -2.94 8.23 1.83
C ILE A 19 -1.54 8.57 2.34
N LEU A 20 -1.11 7.98 3.47
CA LEU A 20 0.24 8.19 4.02
C LEU A 20 1.34 7.70 3.06
N TYR A 21 1.09 6.61 2.35
CA TYR A 21 1.99 6.09 1.31
C TYR A 21 2.06 7.02 0.10
N LEU A 22 0.94 7.59 -0.35
CA LEU A 22 0.95 8.61 -1.41
C LEU A 22 1.70 9.87 -0.96
N ALA A 23 1.46 10.35 0.26
CA ALA A 23 2.18 11.48 0.84
C ALA A 23 3.68 11.21 0.98
N SER A 24 4.08 9.95 1.18
CA SER A 24 5.50 9.58 1.33
C SER A 24 6.30 9.75 0.04
N LEU A 25 5.65 9.81 -1.13
CA LEU A 25 6.33 10.14 -2.37
C LEU A 25 6.86 11.59 -2.38
N LEU A 26 6.31 12.47 -1.55
CA LEU A 26 6.73 13.87 -1.42
C LEU A 26 7.60 14.09 -0.17
N VAL A 27 7.26 13.45 0.95
CA VAL A 27 7.88 13.73 2.27
C VAL A 27 8.79 12.59 2.75
N GLY A 28 8.68 11.39 2.18
CA GLY A 28 9.43 10.19 2.58
C GLY A 28 8.95 9.55 3.89
N ILE A 29 8.97 10.30 4.99
CA ILE A 29 8.83 9.73 6.35
C ILE A 29 7.44 9.14 6.65
N THR A 30 6.38 9.65 6.01
CA THR A 30 5.00 9.21 6.26
C THR A 30 4.77 7.73 5.91
N GLY A 31 5.62 7.14 5.06
CA GLY A 31 5.56 5.72 4.71
C GLY A 31 5.84 4.81 5.91
N LEU A 32 6.77 5.21 6.79
CA LEU A 32 7.07 4.47 8.02
C LEU A 32 5.89 4.52 9.00
N VAL A 33 5.24 5.67 9.12
CA VAL A 33 4.02 5.81 9.95
C VAL A 33 2.94 4.85 9.45
N GLY A 34 2.68 4.84 8.13
CA GLY A 34 1.74 3.92 7.52
C GLY A 34 2.08 2.44 7.75
N LEU A 35 3.37 2.08 7.67
CA LEU A 35 3.85 0.72 7.95
C LEU A 35 3.56 0.29 9.39
N VAL A 36 3.92 1.12 10.37
CA VAL A 36 3.69 0.84 11.79
C VAL A 36 2.20 0.67 12.06
N MET A 37 1.38 1.59 11.53
CA MET A 37 -0.08 1.50 11.63
C MET A 37 -0.61 0.18 11.05
N ALA A 38 -0.11 -0.26 9.88
CA ALA A 38 -0.53 -1.51 9.27
C ALA A 38 -0.21 -2.72 10.15
N TYR A 39 0.99 -2.79 10.74
CA TYR A 39 1.35 -3.91 11.62
C TYR A 39 0.52 -3.92 12.92
N VAL A 40 0.39 -2.77 13.57
CA VAL A 40 -0.32 -2.64 14.85
C VAL A 40 -1.80 -2.97 14.71
N ASN A 41 -2.45 -2.50 13.64
CA ASN A 41 -3.90 -2.69 13.47
C ASN A 41 -4.29 -4.02 12.83
N ARG A 42 -3.33 -4.81 12.31
CA ARG A 42 -3.64 -6.01 11.52
C ARG A 42 -4.31 -7.12 12.32
N ALA A 43 -3.82 -7.43 13.53
CA ALA A 43 -4.28 -8.60 14.27
C ALA A 43 -5.73 -8.47 14.78
N GLY A 44 -6.16 -7.25 15.11
CA GLY A 44 -7.51 -6.97 15.66
C GLY A 44 -8.55 -6.57 14.61
N ALA A 45 -8.20 -6.59 13.32
CA ALA A 45 -9.10 -6.11 12.28
C ALA A 45 -9.95 -7.23 11.67
N PRO A 46 -11.13 -6.91 11.11
CA PRO A 46 -11.93 -7.83 10.32
C PRO A 46 -11.13 -8.45 9.17
N GLU A 47 -11.41 -9.71 8.82
CA GLU A 47 -10.61 -10.47 7.83
C GLU A 47 -10.43 -9.72 6.50
N TRP A 48 -11.48 -9.05 6.01
CA TRP A 48 -11.42 -8.28 4.79
C TRP A 48 -10.43 -7.10 4.89
N VAL A 49 -10.36 -6.40 6.03
CA VAL A 49 -9.39 -5.32 6.28
C VAL A 49 -7.98 -5.86 6.43
N GLN A 50 -7.81 -7.05 7.02
CA GLN A 50 -6.49 -7.69 7.14
C GLN A 50 -5.81 -7.92 5.79
N THR A 51 -6.60 -8.17 4.73
CA THR A 51 -6.06 -8.27 3.36
C THR A 51 -5.40 -6.97 2.90
N HIS A 52 -5.97 -5.81 3.25
CA HIS A 52 -5.38 -4.50 2.95
C HIS A 52 -4.09 -4.26 3.73
N TYR A 53 -4.06 -4.55 5.04
CA TYR A 53 -2.83 -4.39 5.82
C TYR A 53 -1.70 -5.27 5.29
N ARG A 54 -2.00 -6.53 4.93
CA ARG A 54 -1.03 -7.42 4.29
C ARG A 54 -0.51 -6.82 2.98
N PHE A 55 -1.40 -6.28 2.16
CA PHE A 55 -1.05 -5.64 0.90
C PHE A 55 -0.18 -4.39 1.09
N GLN A 56 -0.52 -3.55 2.06
CA GLN A 56 0.22 -2.32 2.40
C GLN A 56 1.63 -2.63 2.90
N ILE A 57 1.75 -3.56 3.86
CA ILE A 57 3.06 -4.01 4.36
C ILE A 57 3.95 -4.47 3.22
N ARG A 58 3.41 -5.26 2.28
CA ARG A 58 4.18 -5.72 1.10
C ARG A 58 4.53 -4.58 0.16
N THR A 59 3.59 -3.66 -0.07
CA THR A 59 3.81 -2.48 -0.93
C THR A 59 4.99 -1.66 -0.40
N PHE A 60 5.06 -1.42 0.91
CA PHE A 60 6.16 -0.71 1.54
C PHE A 60 7.51 -1.41 1.32
N TRP A 61 7.60 -2.72 1.61
CA TRP A 61 8.86 -3.43 1.48
C TRP A 61 9.32 -3.57 0.02
N ILE A 62 8.38 -3.73 -0.92
CA ILE A 62 8.71 -3.73 -2.35
C ILE A 62 9.18 -2.34 -2.78
N SER A 63 8.52 -1.25 -2.35
CA SER A 63 8.98 0.11 -2.68
C SER A 63 10.37 0.40 -2.10
N VAL A 64 10.66 -0.05 -0.87
CA VAL A 64 12.01 0.06 -0.29
C VAL A 64 13.04 -0.70 -1.12
N LEU A 65 12.73 -1.94 -1.52
CA LEU A 65 13.61 -2.72 -2.39
C LEU A 65 13.88 -2.01 -3.73
N MET A 66 12.83 -1.52 -4.39
CA MET A 66 12.97 -0.79 -5.66
C MET A 66 13.73 0.52 -5.50
N ALA A 67 13.51 1.25 -4.40
CA ALA A 67 14.24 2.47 -4.09
C ALA A 67 15.74 2.20 -3.89
N VAL A 68 16.09 1.17 -3.12
CA VAL A 68 17.48 0.76 -2.89
C VAL A 68 18.16 0.36 -4.21
N ILE A 69 17.51 -0.47 -5.03
CA ILE A 69 18.03 -0.85 -6.36
C ILE A 69 18.16 0.37 -7.27
N GLY A 70 17.16 1.25 -7.28
CA GLY A 70 17.16 2.48 -8.07
C GLY A 70 18.32 3.41 -7.70
N VAL A 71 18.55 3.63 -6.42
CA VAL A 71 19.67 4.46 -5.93
C VAL A 71 21.03 3.84 -6.27
N MET A 72 21.19 2.52 -6.08
CA MET A 72 22.46 1.83 -6.39
C MET A 72 22.79 1.86 -7.90
N THR A 73 21.78 1.82 -8.76
CA THR A 73 21.95 1.84 -10.22
C THR A 73 21.92 3.24 -10.83
N MET A 74 21.93 4.29 -9.99
CA MET A 74 21.88 5.68 -10.44
C MET A 74 23.14 6.10 -11.22
N MET A 75 24.30 5.54 -10.87
CA MET A 75 25.58 5.82 -11.53
C MET A 75 25.58 5.50 -13.04
N ILE A 76 24.76 4.53 -13.45
CA ILE A 76 24.63 4.09 -14.85
C ILE A 76 23.34 4.61 -15.51
N GLY A 77 22.63 5.55 -14.87
CA GLY A 77 21.40 6.17 -15.38
C GLY A 77 20.13 5.31 -15.29
N VAL A 78 20.25 3.98 -15.18
CA VAL A 78 19.10 3.06 -15.07
C VAL A 78 18.26 3.34 -13.81
N GLY A 79 18.89 3.82 -12.74
CA GLY A 79 18.23 4.16 -11.49
C GLY A 79 17.03 5.11 -11.64
N PHE A 80 17.13 6.10 -12.54
CA PHE A 80 16.04 7.05 -12.80
C PHE A 80 14.76 6.36 -13.30
N LEU A 81 14.90 5.36 -14.18
CA LEU A 81 13.76 4.61 -14.72
C LEU A 81 13.13 3.72 -13.65
N ILE A 82 13.95 3.10 -12.79
CA ILE A 82 13.47 2.26 -11.68
C ILE A 82 12.70 3.10 -10.66
N LEU A 83 13.23 4.26 -10.29
CA LEU A 83 12.57 5.16 -9.35
C LEU A 83 11.28 5.75 -9.94
N LEU A 84 11.26 6.12 -11.22
CA LEU A 84 10.05 6.56 -11.92
C LEU A 84 8.99 5.45 -11.96
N PHE A 85 9.40 4.22 -12.31
CA PHE A 85 8.51 3.07 -12.28
C PHE A 85 7.96 2.83 -10.87
N MET A 86 8.81 2.87 -9.84
CA MET A 86 8.40 2.72 -8.44
C MET A 86 7.33 3.75 -8.05
N MET A 87 7.49 5.03 -8.43
CA MET A 87 6.50 6.08 -8.16
C MET A 87 5.15 5.76 -8.80
N VAL A 88 5.13 5.46 -10.10
CA VAL A 88 3.89 5.14 -10.84
C VAL A 88 3.23 3.88 -10.27
N TRP A 89 4.04 2.85 -10.02
CA TRP A 89 3.60 1.59 -9.44
C TRP A 89 2.96 1.79 -8.07
N MET A 90 3.56 2.61 -7.20
CA MET A 90 3.04 2.88 -5.85
C MET A 90 1.72 3.64 -5.90
N VAL A 91 1.58 4.62 -6.79
CA VAL A 91 0.32 5.34 -7.03
C VAL A 91 -0.77 4.36 -7.47
N VAL A 92 -0.52 3.53 -8.47
CA VAL A 92 -1.51 2.57 -8.98
C VAL A 92 -1.96 1.61 -7.89
N ARG A 93 -1.03 1.07 -7.09
CA ARG A 93 -1.38 0.17 -5.98
C ARG A 93 -2.21 0.83 -4.90
N CYS A 94 -1.86 2.06 -4.51
CA CYS A 94 -2.63 2.78 -3.52
C CYS A 94 -4.04 3.08 -4.03
N VAL A 95 -4.19 3.57 -5.27
CA VAL A 95 -5.50 3.87 -5.87
C VAL A 95 -6.39 2.63 -5.96
N LYS A 96 -5.85 1.48 -6.39
CA LYS A 96 -6.60 0.23 -6.41
C LYS A 96 -6.99 -0.24 -5.01
N GLY A 97 -6.08 -0.15 -4.06
CA GLY A 97 -6.35 -0.46 -2.66
C GLY A 97 -7.48 0.39 -2.08
N MET A 98 -7.42 1.71 -2.27
CA MET A 98 -8.46 2.65 -1.85
C MET A 98 -9.82 2.36 -2.50
N LYS A 99 -9.84 1.96 -3.79
CA LYS A 99 -11.07 1.55 -4.48
C LYS A 99 -11.74 0.37 -3.76
N PHE A 100 -11.01 -0.68 -3.43
CA PHE A 100 -11.56 -1.85 -2.74
C PHE A 100 -11.99 -1.52 -1.30
N VAL A 101 -11.23 -0.70 -0.59
CA VAL A 101 -11.64 -0.20 0.74
C VAL A 101 -12.95 0.57 0.66
N ALA A 102 -13.10 1.47 -0.31
CA ALA A 102 -14.32 2.26 -0.50
C ALA A 102 -15.55 1.39 -0.83
N GLN A 103 -15.33 0.21 -1.39
CA GLN A 103 -16.37 -0.78 -1.68
C GLN A 103 -16.66 -1.72 -0.49
N GLY A 104 -15.90 -1.62 0.62
CA GLY A 104 -16.01 -2.56 1.74
C GLY A 104 -15.60 -3.99 1.37
N GLN A 105 -14.74 -4.14 0.37
CA GLN A 105 -14.35 -5.45 -0.16
C GLN A 105 -12.92 -5.80 0.24
N ALA A 106 -12.68 -7.09 0.48
CA ALA A 106 -11.33 -7.60 0.65
C ALA A 106 -10.49 -7.33 -0.61
N HIS A 107 -9.21 -7.04 -0.40
CA HIS A 107 -8.25 -6.94 -1.50
C HIS A 107 -8.10 -8.31 -2.18
N PRO A 108 -8.34 -8.44 -3.50
CA PRO A 108 -8.45 -9.73 -4.15
C PRO A 108 -7.12 -10.50 -4.26
N ASN A 109 -5.99 -9.78 -4.32
CA ASN A 109 -4.66 -10.40 -4.36
C ASN A 109 -3.66 -9.67 -3.46
N PRO A 110 -3.76 -9.83 -2.13
CA PRO A 110 -2.94 -9.10 -1.17
C PRO A 110 -1.48 -9.57 -1.15
N ALA A 111 -1.16 -10.71 -1.77
CA ALA A 111 0.20 -11.23 -1.89
C ALA A 111 0.90 -10.79 -3.19
N GLY A 112 0.15 -10.21 -4.13
CA GLY A 112 0.63 -9.91 -5.46
C GLY A 112 1.82 -8.97 -5.47
N TRP A 113 2.62 -9.03 -6.53
CA TRP A 113 3.85 -8.24 -6.65
C TRP A 113 3.72 -7.01 -7.55
N MET A 114 2.83 -7.04 -8.56
CA MET A 114 2.74 -6.00 -9.59
C MET A 114 1.62 -4.99 -9.32
N PHE A 115 0.56 -4.97 -10.14
CA PHE A 115 -0.55 -4.03 -9.98
C PHE A 115 -1.78 -4.66 -9.33
N SER A 116 -1.63 -5.89 -8.83
CA SER A 116 -2.66 -6.53 -8.01
C SER A 116 -2.92 -5.69 -6.79
#